data_AF-A0A3A9YQI7-F1
#
_entry.id   AF-A0A3A9YQI7-F1
#
_cell.length_a   1.000
_cell.length_b   1.000
_cell.length_c   1.000
_cell.angle_alpha   90.00
_cell.angle_beta   90.00
_cell.angle_gamma   90.00
#
_symmetry.space_group_name_H-M   'P 1'
#
loop_
_entity.id
_entity.type
_entity.pdbx_description
1 polymer ?
#
loop_
_entity_poly.entity_id
_entity_poly.type
_entity_poly.pdbx_seq_one_letter_code
_entity_poly.pdbx_strand_id
1 'polypeptide(L)'
;MPAEAIAPPDRASVTAMDESLHGMMTRLRAILDEPALTQETLVEIVSIFNNVAYVFLYLEANERHVNYERLLPWRDRFHKDPELDAGLARLLGDLRCEDAEAEDSRRRLLEQLRNKNRAKDPESEERMAELLAEAKGILGAVQQDQLALLNRLGVRVPGAAPSAVFYRLAAGTADPARRAKLARAWRVVRDRGQEPLAGVVDRIIGEQRRQAAAGGHATVLQETLAKCGVTEDTIEGFLERYLRRALERHGALAAEVAEATGASTAPLDHFGAYLRTVSGNRPLPQFALDECLDYAFAVARSAFGLEVRRASGTEHDVLTTTVWAGDEEVGQIHFDLWDTEHKTVKANTTTGIRNRADWRGLVQRPVAYVSCRFRRTPDGVPRITFQNVHSLLHEFGHAVNHLLIRKRIPNQSGLEYLPLERLENLSMWFEKWVFHAELGRRLSLGPEERAGLELCRRVKRLEYRSTYLDRAVTAALDFEVHRRPRGGVVDAFRRLDERFGLSPHCEVGDFLVYFTWPMLRANPGAYFAYLWGASDSGAMFARFEPLTLVEVAARPGLRELFAPCLDYDAPSSEPDVSAVFDFYDGVGHEGAGVGHEEAGVG
;
A
#
# COMPACT_ATOMS: atom_id res chain seq x y z
N MET A 1 -7.25 -36.03 8.01
CA MET A 1 -7.33 -35.42 9.34
C MET A 1 -7.67 -33.95 9.12
N PRO A 2 -8.81 -33.44 9.60
CA PRO A 2 -9.09 -32.01 9.48
C PRO A 2 -7.97 -31.25 10.22
N ALA A 3 -7.41 -30.21 9.59
CA ALA A 3 -6.49 -29.32 10.27
C ALA A 3 -7.23 -28.73 11.47
N GLU A 4 -6.74 -29.01 12.67
CA GLU A 4 -7.30 -28.45 13.91
C GLU A 4 -7.37 -26.93 13.76
N ALA A 5 -8.56 -26.38 14.02
CA ALA A 5 -8.73 -24.95 14.18
C ALA A 5 -7.69 -24.48 15.21
N ILE A 6 -6.84 -23.53 14.83
CA ILE A 6 -5.81 -23.02 15.73
C ILE A 6 -6.52 -22.25 16.84
N ALA A 7 -6.68 -22.89 18.00
CA ALA A 7 -7.15 -22.24 19.21
C ALA A 7 -6.17 -21.14 19.62
N PRO A 8 -6.64 -20.02 20.23
CA PRO A 8 -5.75 -19.01 20.77
C PRO A 8 -4.71 -19.67 21.69
N PRO A 9 -3.42 -19.28 21.60
CA PRO A 9 -2.37 -20.03 22.27
C PRO A 9 -2.60 -20.05 23.78
N ASP A 10 -2.80 -21.24 24.36
CA ASP A 10 -2.83 -21.38 25.81
C ASP A 10 -1.40 -21.36 26.39
N ARG A 11 -1.26 -21.40 27.72
CA ARG A 11 0.07 -21.45 28.36
C ARG A 11 0.91 -22.64 27.89
N ALA A 12 0.28 -23.75 27.50
CA ALA A 12 0.97 -24.91 26.95
C ALA A 12 1.51 -24.61 25.55
N SER A 13 0.75 -23.91 24.72
CA SER A 13 1.12 -23.48 23.37
C SER A 13 2.29 -22.49 23.38
N VAL A 14 2.30 -21.50 24.28
CA VAL A 14 3.44 -20.58 24.43
C VAL A 14 4.69 -21.32 24.90
N THR A 15 4.54 -22.41 25.66
CA THR A 15 5.67 -23.23 26.11
C THR A 15 6.21 -24.09 24.97
N ALA A 16 5.33 -24.70 24.17
CA ALA A 16 5.74 -25.40 22.95
C ALA A 16 6.44 -24.48 21.93
N MET A 17 5.99 -23.22 21.80
CA MET A 17 6.67 -22.23 20.96
C MET A 17 8.07 -21.87 21.50
N ASP A 18 8.23 -21.74 22.81
CA ASP A 18 9.53 -21.51 23.45
C ASP A 18 10.51 -22.65 23.16
N GLU A 19 10.05 -23.90 23.33
CA GLU A 19 10.83 -25.10 23.02
C GLU A 19 11.20 -25.18 21.54
N SER A 20 10.27 -24.83 20.64
CA SER A 20 10.51 -24.78 19.19
C SER A 20 11.56 -23.71 18.83
N LEU A 21 11.43 -22.49 19.37
CA LEU A 21 12.41 -21.41 19.18
C LEU A 21 13.80 -21.82 19.70
N HIS A 22 13.85 -22.48 20.86
CA HIS A 22 15.09 -23.03 21.41
C HIS A 22 15.72 -24.09 20.50
N GLY A 23 14.92 -25.03 19.99
CA GLY A 23 15.38 -26.07 19.07
C GLY A 23 15.91 -25.50 17.77
N MET A 24 15.21 -24.53 17.18
CA MET A 24 15.63 -23.82 15.98
C MET A 24 16.95 -23.08 16.17
N MET A 25 17.13 -22.36 17.29
CA MET A 25 18.40 -21.68 17.59
C MET A 25 19.54 -22.67 17.80
N THR A 26 19.27 -23.78 18.51
CA THR A 26 20.26 -24.85 18.71
C THR A 26 20.71 -25.43 17.37
N ARG A 27 19.78 -25.64 16.42
CA ARG A 27 20.12 -26.11 15.08
C ARG A 27 20.94 -25.08 14.30
N LEU A 28 20.57 -23.79 14.32
CA LEU A 28 21.37 -22.75 13.67
C LEU A 28 22.80 -22.71 14.19
N ARG A 29 23.00 -22.84 15.51
CA ARG A 29 24.33 -22.89 16.11
C ARG A 29 25.11 -24.14 15.66
N ALA A 30 24.46 -25.30 15.60
CA ALA A 30 25.09 -26.51 15.07
C ALA A 30 25.49 -26.36 13.59
N ILE A 31 24.70 -25.64 12.78
CA ILE A 31 25.04 -25.33 11.39
C ILE A 31 26.29 -24.44 11.30
N LEU A 32 26.50 -23.51 12.24
CA LEU A 32 27.72 -22.69 12.26
C LEU A 32 29.01 -23.49 12.48
N ASP A 33 28.89 -24.64 13.14
CA ASP A 33 30.00 -25.58 13.38
C ASP A 33 30.23 -26.54 12.20
N GLU A 34 29.34 -26.56 11.20
CA GLU A 34 29.53 -27.37 9.99
C GLU A 34 30.70 -26.81 9.14
N PRO A 35 31.56 -27.67 8.56
CA PRO A 35 32.73 -27.22 7.81
C PRO A 35 32.36 -26.51 6.49
N ALA A 36 31.21 -26.86 5.91
CA ALA A 36 30.67 -26.24 4.71
C ALA A 36 29.15 -26.46 4.66
N LEU A 37 28.42 -25.49 4.09
CA LEU A 37 26.99 -25.65 3.84
C LEU A 37 26.74 -26.47 2.59
N THR A 38 25.57 -27.09 2.56
CA THR A 38 24.97 -27.65 1.35
C THR A 38 23.78 -26.79 0.91
N GLN A 39 23.28 -27.02 -0.30
CA GLN A 39 22.01 -26.44 -0.74
C GLN A 39 20.84 -26.82 0.18
N GLU A 40 20.84 -28.03 0.73
CA GLU A 40 19.83 -28.48 1.71
C GLU A 40 19.93 -27.66 3.00
N THR A 41 21.14 -27.44 3.51
CA THR A 41 21.37 -26.61 4.71
C THR A 41 20.96 -25.16 4.47
N LEU A 42 21.16 -24.61 3.26
CA LEU A 42 20.65 -23.27 2.91
C LEU A 42 19.12 -23.19 3.04
N VAL A 43 18.41 -24.16 2.46
CA VAL A 43 16.94 -24.23 2.55
C VAL A 43 16.49 -24.39 4.00
N GLU A 44 17.21 -25.16 4.80
CA GLU A 44 16.97 -25.30 6.24
C GLU A 44 17.12 -23.96 6.99
N ILE A 45 18.22 -23.22 6.76
CA ILE A 45 18.47 -21.90 7.37
C ILE A 45 17.31 -20.95 7.04
N VAL A 46 16.97 -20.81 5.76
CA VAL A 46 15.89 -19.93 5.31
C VAL A 46 14.55 -20.34 5.94
N SER A 47 14.30 -21.65 6.03
CA SER A 47 13.09 -22.19 6.66
C SER A 47 13.02 -21.89 8.16
N ILE A 48 14.14 -21.97 8.88
CA ILE A 48 14.21 -21.61 10.30
C ILE A 48 13.84 -20.15 10.49
N PHE A 49 14.45 -19.22 9.74
CA PHE A 49 14.12 -17.80 9.86
C PHE A 49 12.66 -17.49 9.51
N ASN A 50 12.11 -18.15 8.49
CA ASN A 50 10.69 -18.03 8.14
C ASN A 50 9.78 -18.52 9.28
N ASN A 51 10.12 -19.63 9.93
CA ASN A 51 9.36 -20.16 11.07
C ASN A 51 9.44 -19.25 12.30
N VAL A 52 10.59 -18.63 12.56
CA VAL A 52 10.71 -17.65 13.65
C VAL A 52 9.81 -16.44 13.37
N ALA A 53 9.82 -15.93 12.14
CA ALA A 53 8.90 -14.87 11.73
C ALA A 53 7.43 -15.29 11.89
N TYR A 54 7.10 -16.55 11.55
CA TYR A 54 5.75 -17.11 11.77
C TYR A 54 5.35 -17.03 13.24
N VAL A 55 6.20 -17.52 14.15
CA VAL A 55 5.90 -17.55 15.58
C VAL A 55 5.61 -16.14 16.09
N PHE A 56 6.44 -15.15 15.76
CA PHE A 56 6.22 -13.78 16.23
C PHE A 56 5.01 -13.10 15.58
N LEU A 57 4.77 -13.30 14.28
CA LEU A 57 3.59 -12.73 13.63
C LEU A 57 2.30 -13.33 14.20
N TYR A 58 2.28 -14.63 14.47
CA TYR A 58 1.15 -15.30 15.10
C TYR A 58 0.92 -14.81 16.53
N LEU A 59 1.97 -14.63 17.31
CA LEU A 59 1.90 -14.10 18.68
C LEU A 59 1.42 -12.65 18.71
N GLU A 60 1.92 -11.80 17.81
CA GLU A 60 1.50 -10.41 17.64
C GLU A 60 0.02 -10.33 17.24
N ALA A 61 -0.43 -11.19 16.30
CA ALA A 61 -1.84 -11.27 15.92
C ALA A 61 -2.77 -11.74 17.05
N ASN A 62 -2.24 -12.46 18.05
CA ASN A 62 -2.99 -13.00 19.19
C ASN A 62 -2.66 -12.29 20.52
N GLU A 63 -2.04 -11.11 20.48
CA GLU A 63 -1.56 -10.40 21.68
C GLU A 63 -2.66 -10.10 22.70
N ARG A 64 -3.92 -10.00 22.26
CA ARG A 64 -5.09 -9.83 23.15
C ARG A 64 -5.40 -11.05 23.99
N HIS A 65 -4.99 -12.22 23.53
CA HIS A 65 -5.30 -13.50 24.16
C HIS A 65 -4.09 -14.09 24.87
N VAL A 66 -2.88 -13.63 24.56
CA VAL A 66 -1.62 -14.26 25.00
C VAL A 66 -0.55 -13.25 25.38
N ASN A 67 -0.02 -13.38 26.60
CA ASN A 67 1.21 -12.70 26.98
C ASN A 67 2.42 -13.52 26.50
N TYR A 68 3.11 -12.99 25.49
CA TYR A 68 4.31 -13.58 24.90
C TYR A 68 5.59 -12.78 25.15
N GLU A 69 5.57 -11.83 26.08
CA GLU A 69 6.73 -10.97 26.40
C GLU A 69 7.99 -11.80 26.72
N ARG A 70 7.82 -12.95 27.38
CA ARG A 70 8.91 -13.88 27.70
C ARG A 70 9.63 -14.44 26.47
N LEU A 71 8.98 -14.44 25.30
CA LEU A 71 9.54 -14.92 24.04
C LEU A 71 10.26 -13.81 23.26
N LEU A 72 10.02 -12.52 23.56
CA LEU A 72 10.68 -11.40 22.86
C LEU A 72 12.22 -11.50 22.84
N PRO A 73 12.92 -12.00 23.89
CA PRO A 73 14.36 -12.22 23.81
C PRO A 73 14.79 -13.19 22.70
N TRP A 74 13.96 -14.16 22.31
CA TRP A 74 14.24 -15.01 21.15
C TRP A 74 14.25 -14.21 19.86
N ARG A 75 13.31 -13.27 19.68
CA ARG A 75 13.27 -12.39 18.50
C ARG A 75 14.61 -11.68 18.33
N ASP A 76 15.15 -11.14 19.41
CA ASP A 76 16.45 -10.46 19.38
C ASP A 76 17.60 -11.43 19.11
N ARG A 77 17.60 -12.65 19.67
CA ARG A 77 18.64 -13.65 19.36
C ARG A 77 18.64 -14.11 17.90
N PHE A 78 17.48 -14.22 17.25
CA PHE A 78 17.44 -14.55 15.82
C PHE A 78 17.74 -13.33 14.94
N HIS A 79 17.24 -12.15 15.29
CA HIS A 79 17.26 -10.99 14.40
C HIS A 79 18.28 -9.90 14.77
N LYS A 80 19.01 -10.01 15.88
CA LYS A 80 19.98 -9.01 16.36
C LYS A 80 21.23 -9.64 16.99
N ASP A 81 21.64 -10.82 16.53
CA ASP A 81 22.87 -11.51 16.95
C ASP A 81 23.96 -11.41 15.87
N PRO A 82 24.94 -10.50 16.02
CA PRO A 82 25.98 -10.28 15.02
C PRO A 82 26.90 -11.48 14.81
N GLU A 83 27.11 -12.31 15.83
CA GLU A 83 27.97 -13.50 15.73
C GLU A 83 27.30 -14.56 14.85
N LEU A 84 26.00 -14.80 15.10
CA LEU A 84 25.19 -15.68 14.26
C LEU A 84 25.18 -15.19 12.81
N ASP A 85 24.90 -13.90 12.59
CA ASP A 85 24.83 -13.32 11.25
C ASP A 85 26.17 -13.41 10.51
N ALA A 86 27.29 -13.12 11.19
CA ALA A 86 28.62 -13.16 10.60
C ALA A 86 29.05 -14.60 10.26
N GLY A 87 28.73 -15.56 11.15
CA GLY A 87 28.97 -16.98 10.93
C GLY A 87 28.22 -17.50 9.70
N LEU A 88 26.92 -17.20 9.60
CA LEU A 88 26.10 -17.58 8.44
C LEU A 88 26.59 -16.90 7.16
N ALA A 89 26.90 -15.60 7.19
CA ALA A 89 27.39 -14.88 6.02
C ALA A 89 28.71 -15.44 5.47
N ARG A 90 29.63 -15.86 6.35
CA ARG A 90 30.87 -16.54 5.95
C ARG A 90 30.56 -17.84 5.21
N LEU A 91 29.79 -18.71 5.83
CA LEU A 91 29.43 -20.03 5.30
C LEU A 91 28.65 -19.95 3.97
N LEU A 92 27.69 -19.02 3.87
CA LEU A 92 26.95 -18.74 2.64
C LEU A 92 27.83 -18.12 1.54
N GLY A 93 28.89 -17.41 1.92
CA GLY A 93 29.88 -16.86 0.99
C GLY A 93 30.67 -17.93 0.25
N ASP A 94 30.91 -19.07 0.90
CA ASP A 94 31.66 -20.20 0.35
C ASP A 94 30.74 -21.17 -0.44
N LEU A 95 29.45 -21.25 -0.08
CA LEU A 95 28.47 -22.07 -0.78
C LEU A 95 28.27 -21.64 -2.24
N ARG A 96 28.15 -22.61 -3.13
CA ARG A 96 27.67 -22.45 -4.51
C ARG A 96 26.53 -23.43 -4.73
N CYS A 97 25.40 -22.98 -5.24
CA CYS A 97 24.25 -23.83 -5.53
C CYS A 97 24.20 -24.15 -7.03
N GLU A 98 23.92 -25.41 -7.36
CA GLU A 98 23.71 -25.85 -8.75
C GLU A 98 22.33 -25.40 -9.26
N ASP A 99 21.36 -25.35 -8.36
CA ASP A 99 20.03 -24.87 -8.62
C ASP A 99 19.98 -23.34 -8.65
N ALA A 100 19.43 -22.78 -9.73
CA ALA A 100 19.40 -21.33 -9.96
C ALA A 100 18.56 -20.56 -8.91
N GLU A 101 17.46 -21.16 -8.46
CA GLU A 101 16.59 -20.57 -7.43
C GLU A 101 17.32 -20.57 -6.07
N ALA A 102 17.99 -21.67 -5.72
CA ALA A 102 18.82 -21.76 -4.52
C ALA A 102 20.02 -20.79 -4.57
N GLU A 103 20.65 -20.63 -5.73
CA GLU A 103 21.77 -19.70 -5.89
C GLU A 103 21.31 -18.24 -5.73
N ASP A 104 20.15 -17.87 -6.27
CA ASP A 104 19.56 -16.54 -6.04
C ASP A 104 19.16 -16.35 -4.57
N SER A 105 18.53 -17.35 -3.95
CA SER A 105 18.18 -17.32 -2.52
C SER A 105 19.41 -17.11 -1.63
N ARG A 106 20.50 -17.83 -1.94
CA ARG A 106 21.80 -17.69 -1.26
C ARG A 106 22.33 -16.27 -1.40
N ARG A 107 22.35 -15.70 -2.61
CA ARG A 107 22.83 -14.33 -2.86
C ARG A 107 22.03 -13.31 -2.07
N ARG A 108 20.70 -13.39 -2.10
CA ARG A 108 19.80 -12.49 -1.35
C ARG A 108 19.99 -12.59 0.15
N LEU A 109 20.04 -13.80 0.70
CA LEU A 109 20.25 -13.99 2.14
C LEU A 109 21.64 -13.48 2.55
N LEU A 110 22.67 -13.78 1.75
CA LEU A 110 24.03 -13.30 2.01
C LEU A 110 24.10 -11.77 1.96
N GLU A 111 23.47 -11.14 0.98
CA GLU A 111 23.37 -9.69 0.89
C GLU A 111 22.59 -9.11 2.07
N GLN A 112 21.46 -9.69 2.44
CA GLN A 112 20.68 -9.27 3.61
C GLN A 112 21.52 -9.36 4.90
N LEU A 113 22.23 -10.46 5.13
CA LEU A 113 23.10 -10.62 6.30
C LEU A 113 24.28 -9.65 6.26
N ARG A 114 24.89 -9.43 5.10
CA ARG A 114 25.97 -8.44 4.91
C ARG A 114 25.46 -7.01 5.11
N ASN A 115 24.25 -6.69 4.70
CA ASN A 115 23.64 -5.38 4.91
C ASN A 115 23.24 -5.19 6.38
N LYS A 116 22.81 -6.26 7.05
CA LYS A 116 22.54 -6.28 8.50
C LYS A 116 23.81 -6.13 9.34
N ASN A 117 24.92 -6.74 8.90
CA ASN A 117 26.23 -6.72 9.56
C ASN A 117 27.17 -5.63 9.08
N ARG A 118 26.87 -4.97 7.95
CA ARG A 118 27.41 -3.65 7.65
C ARG A 118 27.14 -2.86 8.89
N ALA A 119 28.20 -2.33 9.52
CA ALA A 119 28.08 -1.60 10.77
C ALA A 119 26.90 -0.64 10.61
N LYS A 120 25.77 -0.99 11.23
CA LYS A 120 24.67 -0.06 11.39
C LYS A 120 25.33 1.06 12.11
N ASP A 121 25.53 2.16 11.43
CA ASP A 121 26.05 3.37 12.03
C ASP A 121 24.95 3.77 13.03
N PRO A 122 25.09 3.45 14.32
CA PRO A 122 23.97 3.62 15.25
C PRO A 122 23.68 5.10 15.38
N GLU A 123 24.71 5.94 15.21
CA GLU A 123 24.57 7.37 15.10
C GLU A 123 23.77 7.78 13.85
N SER A 124 23.81 7.01 12.75
CA SER A 124 22.96 7.23 11.58
C SER A 124 21.49 7.01 11.88
N GLU A 125 21.18 5.88 12.52
CA GLU A 125 19.81 5.54 12.89
C GLU A 125 19.27 6.55 13.90
N GLU A 126 20.09 6.95 14.87
CA GLU A 126 19.79 8.01 15.85
C GLU A 126 19.58 9.36 15.18
N ARG A 127 20.51 9.81 14.32
CA ARG A 127 20.35 11.05 13.54
C ARG A 127 19.07 11.05 12.72
N MET A 128 18.76 9.95 12.04
CA MET A 128 17.51 9.84 11.26
C MET A 128 16.28 9.94 12.18
N ALA A 129 16.29 9.27 13.34
CA ALA A 129 15.21 9.34 14.31
C ALA A 129 15.02 10.77 14.86
N GLU A 130 16.12 11.46 15.18
CA GLU A 130 16.12 12.87 15.62
C GLU A 130 15.55 13.80 14.56
N LEU A 131 15.99 13.67 13.31
CA LEU A 131 15.49 14.45 12.18
C LEU A 131 13.98 14.23 11.96
N LEU A 132 13.51 12.98 12.09
CA LEU A 132 12.07 12.68 11.99
C LEU A 132 11.27 13.25 13.16
N ALA A 133 11.84 13.24 14.38
CA ALA A 133 11.23 13.87 15.53
C ALA A 133 11.15 15.40 15.36
N GLU A 134 12.19 16.02 14.80
CA GLU A 134 12.22 17.44 14.47
C GLU A 134 11.17 17.80 13.42
N ALA A 135 11.12 17.07 12.30
CA ALA A 135 10.09 17.26 11.26
C ALA A 135 8.68 17.11 11.82
N LYS A 136 8.45 16.11 12.69
CA LYS A 136 7.18 15.92 13.39
C LYS A 136 6.85 17.10 14.31
N GLY A 137 7.85 17.68 14.99
CA GLY A 137 7.69 18.88 15.80
C GLY A 137 7.23 20.09 14.97
N ILE A 138 7.86 20.32 13.81
CA ILE A 138 7.49 21.41 12.88
C ILE A 138 6.06 21.22 12.36
N LEU A 139 5.73 20.02 11.88
CA LEU A 139 4.38 19.69 11.42
C LEU A 139 3.34 19.82 12.55
N GLY A 140 3.71 19.47 13.77
CA GLY A 140 2.89 19.66 14.97
C GLY A 140 2.61 21.14 15.23
N ALA A 141 3.62 22.01 15.14
CA ALA A 141 3.45 23.45 15.29
C ALA A 141 2.51 24.03 14.22
N VAL A 142 2.66 23.61 12.96
CA VAL A 142 1.74 24.00 11.87
C VAL A 142 0.29 23.57 12.19
N GLN A 143 0.09 22.35 12.69
CA GLN A 143 -1.25 21.88 13.10
C GLN A 143 -1.84 22.71 14.25
N GLN A 144 -1.01 23.15 15.21
CA GLN A 144 -1.45 24.03 16.30
C GLN A 144 -1.84 25.42 15.78
N ASP A 145 -1.06 26.00 14.86
CA ASP A 145 -1.41 27.27 14.23
C ASP A 145 -2.71 27.17 13.41
N GLN A 146 -2.92 26.05 12.72
CA GLN A 146 -4.15 25.75 11.98
C GLN A 146 -5.35 25.64 12.93
N LEU A 147 -5.18 24.98 14.07
CA LEU A 147 -6.20 24.93 15.12
C LEU A 147 -6.49 26.33 15.67
N ALA A 148 -5.47 27.14 15.92
CA ALA A 148 -5.62 28.52 16.36
C ALA A 148 -6.37 29.38 15.33
N LEU A 149 -6.13 29.18 14.02
CA LEU A 149 -6.88 29.83 12.95
C LEU A 149 -8.37 29.44 13.01
N LEU A 150 -8.69 28.15 13.15
CA LEU A 150 -10.09 27.70 13.26
C LEU A 150 -10.78 28.26 14.51
N ASN A 151 -10.09 28.30 15.65
CA ASN A 151 -10.62 28.89 16.88
C ASN A 151 -10.90 30.39 16.71
N ARG A 152 -10.02 31.13 16.02
CA ARG A 152 -10.23 32.55 15.69
C ARG A 152 -11.43 32.78 14.76
N LEU A 153 -11.76 31.81 13.93
CA LEU A 153 -12.96 31.80 13.08
C LEU A 153 -14.22 31.37 13.85
N GLY A 154 -14.12 31.06 15.15
CA GLY A 154 -15.23 30.59 15.99
C GLY A 154 -15.65 29.15 15.70
N VAL A 155 -14.81 28.36 15.03
CA VAL A 155 -15.12 26.98 14.61
C VAL A 155 -14.65 26.00 15.67
N ARG A 156 -15.57 25.19 16.22
CA ARG A 156 -15.23 24.13 17.17
C ARG A 156 -14.56 22.94 16.45
N VAL A 157 -13.50 22.41 17.04
CA VAL A 157 -12.74 21.24 16.53
C VAL A 157 -12.84 20.09 17.54
N PRO A 158 -13.96 19.35 17.63
CA PRO A 158 -14.13 18.29 18.61
C PRO A 158 -13.43 17.00 18.16
N GLY A 159 -12.19 16.78 18.60
CA GLY A 159 -11.45 15.51 18.43
C GLY A 159 -11.12 15.10 16.99
N ALA A 160 -11.42 15.94 16.00
CA ALA A 160 -11.09 15.73 14.59
C ALA A 160 -9.77 16.44 14.22
N ALA A 161 -9.10 15.95 13.18
CA ALA A 161 -7.95 16.65 12.61
C ALA A 161 -8.36 18.06 12.13
N PRO A 162 -7.58 19.12 12.42
CA PRO A 162 -7.89 20.50 12.00
C PRO A 162 -8.19 20.62 10.50
N SER A 163 -7.44 19.91 9.66
CA SER A 163 -7.66 19.87 8.20
C SER A 163 -9.06 19.38 7.81
N ALA A 164 -9.55 18.30 8.42
CA ALA A 164 -10.88 17.77 8.13
C ALA A 164 -12.01 18.74 8.53
N VAL A 165 -11.80 19.55 9.59
CA VAL A 165 -12.76 20.60 9.95
C VAL A 165 -12.68 21.77 8.97
N PHE A 166 -11.46 22.19 8.61
CA PHE A 166 -11.23 23.24 7.63
C PHE A 166 -11.87 22.94 6.27
N TYR A 167 -11.62 21.76 5.70
CA TYR A 167 -12.17 21.41 4.38
C TYR A 167 -13.70 21.36 4.40
N ARG A 168 -14.34 20.92 5.50
CA ARG A 168 -15.80 21.00 5.65
C ARG A 168 -16.31 22.43 5.71
N LEU A 169 -15.64 23.31 6.46
CA LEU A 169 -15.96 24.74 6.53
C LEU A 169 -15.82 25.42 5.16
N ALA A 170 -14.66 25.23 4.52
CA ALA A 170 -14.34 25.82 3.23
C ALA A 170 -15.29 25.32 2.16
N ALA A 171 -15.58 24.01 2.13
CA ALA A 171 -16.63 23.45 1.32
C ALA A 171 -17.92 24.23 1.59
N GLY A 172 -18.50 24.15 2.79
CA GLY A 172 -19.84 24.66 3.14
C GLY A 172 -20.06 26.17 2.94
N THR A 173 -19.00 26.94 2.73
CA THR A 173 -19.07 28.38 2.51
C THR A 173 -19.59 28.70 1.11
N ALA A 174 -20.75 29.36 0.99
CA ALA A 174 -21.42 29.61 -0.29
C ALA A 174 -20.73 30.65 -1.20
N ASP A 175 -20.17 31.71 -0.61
CA ASP A 175 -19.51 32.79 -1.36
C ASP A 175 -18.10 32.35 -1.84
N PRO A 176 -17.83 32.30 -3.17
CA PRO A 176 -16.52 31.93 -3.69
C PRO A 176 -15.39 32.84 -3.20
N ALA A 177 -15.62 34.14 -3.04
CA ALA A 177 -14.58 35.05 -2.56
C ALA A 177 -14.18 34.74 -1.11
N ARG A 178 -15.12 34.31 -0.26
CA ARG A 178 -14.84 33.85 1.10
C ARG A 178 -14.10 32.52 1.11
N ARG A 179 -14.46 31.57 0.23
CA ARG A 179 -13.74 30.30 0.08
C ARG A 179 -12.27 30.54 -0.28
N ALA A 180 -12.00 31.38 -1.27
CA ALA A 180 -10.63 31.72 -1.67
C ALA A 180 -9.83 32.37 -0.52
N LYS A 181 -10.46 33.26 0.26
CA LYS A 181 -9.82 33.84 1.46
C LYS A 181 -9.49 32.80 2.53
N LEU A 182 -10.40 31.85 2.78
CA LEU A 182 -10.18 30.74 3.71
C LEU A 182 -9.03 29.85 3.26
N ALA A 183 -9.01 29.42 1.99
CA ALA A 183 -7.95 28.60 1.41
C ALA A 183 -6.59 29.30 1.48
N ARG A 184 -6.52 30.59 1.12
CA ARG A 184 -5.30 31.39 1.24
C ARG A 184 -4.83 31.50 2.69
N ALA A 185 -5.73 31.77 3.63
CA ALA A 185 -5.37 31.86 5.06
C ALA A 185 -4.82 30.53 5.58
N TRP A 186 -5.39 29.41 5.14
CA TRP A 186 -4.94 28.07 5.48
C TRP A 186 -3.53 27.76 4.95
N ARG A 187 -3.26 28.10 3.67
CA ARG A 187 -1.92 27.98 3.07
C ARG A 187 -0.88 28.83 3.79
N VAL A 188 -1.18 30.11 4.02
CA VAL A 188 -0.26 31.01 4.74
C VAL A 188 0.14 30.47 6.12
N VAL A 189 -0.76 29.77 6.81
CA VAL A 189 -0.42 29.10 8.08
C VAL A 189 0.53 27.92 7.87
N ARG A 190 0.27 27.06 6.88
CA ARG A 190 1.17 25.97 6.50
C ARG A 190 2.56 26.49 6.13
N ASP A 191 2.62 27.54 5.32
CA ASP A 191 3.86 28.04 4.71
C ASP A 191 4.85 28.61 5.74
N ARG A 192 4.37 29.00 6.93
CA ARG A 192 5.25 29.38 8.07
C ARG A 192 6.21 28.27 8.47
N GLY A 193 5.80 27.01 8.31
CA GLY A 193 6.63 25.84 8.60
C GLY A 193 7.46 25.38 7.40
N GLN A 194 7.30 25.98 6.21
CA GLN A 194 7.89 25.46 4.98
C GLN A 194 9.42 25.50 4.99
N GLU A 195 10.02 26.66 5.27
CA GLU A 195 11.47 26.82 5.30
C GLU A 195 12.16 25.90 6.32
N PRO A 196 11.76 25.85 7.61
CA PRO A 196 12.38 24.92 8.54
C PRO A 196 12.13 23.46 8.15
N LEU A 197 10.93 23.11 7.66
CA LEU A 197 10.64 21.74 7.22
C LEU A 197 11.50 21.34 6.03
N ALA A 198 11.69 22.22 5.04
CA ALA A 198 12.58 21.98 3.91
C ALA A 198 14.02 21.73 4.38
N GLY A 199 14.51 22.50 5.36
CA GLY A 199 15.82 22.30 5.96
C GLY A 199 15.97 20.95 6.69
N VAL A 200 14.93 20.45 7.36
CA VAL A 200 14.95 19.11 7.95
C VAL A 200 14.88 18.02 6.88
N VAL A 201 14.03 18.19 5.86
CA VAL A 201 13.93 17.25 4.72
C VAL A 201 15.26 17.13 3.98
N ASP A 202 15.96 18.25 3.73
CA ASP A 202 17.28 18.22 3.09
C ASP A 202 18.32 17.47 3.92
N ARG A 203 18.26 17.55 5.25
CA ARG A 203 19.11 16.75 6.14
C ARG A 203 18.73 15.27 6.15
N ILE A 204 17.44 14.93 6.09
CA ILE A 204 16.97 13.53 5.91
C ILE A 204 17.54 12.95 4.61
N ILE A 205 17.44 13.69 3.51
CA ILE A 205 17.98 13.28 2.20
C ILE A 205 19.51 13.19 2.24
N GLY A 206 20.17 14.13 2.91
CA GLY A 206 21.62 14.10 3.14
C GLY A 206 22.06 12.83 3.89
N GLU A 207 21.28 12.42 4.88
CA GLU A 207 21.50 11.21 5.66
C GLU A 207 21.28 9.94 4.83
N GLN A 208 20.24 9.89 4.00
CA GLN A 208 20.03 8.81 3.03
C GLN A 208 21.18 8.70 2.03
N ARG A 209 21.68 9.82 1.50
CA ARG A 209 22.84 9.83 0.60
C ARG A 209 24.10 9.29 1.27
N ARG A 210 24.29 9.61 2.55
CA ARG A 210 25.41 9.11 3.34
C ARG A 210 25.33 7.59 3.53
N GLN A 211 24.15 7.07 3.83
CA GLN A 211 23.87 5.63 3.92
C GLN A 211 24.11 4.94 2.57
N ALA A 212 23.57 5.47 1.48
CA ALA A 212 23.75 4.94 0.12
C ALA A 212 25.23 4.92 -0.30
N ALA A 213 25.98 5.98 0.00
CA ALA A 213 27.42 6.07 -0.29
C ALA A 213 28.24 5.07 0.53
N ALA A 214 27.93 4.89 1.82
CA ALA A 214 28.50 3.81 2.64
C ALA A 214 28.10 2.41 2.10
N GLY A 215 26.92 2.36 1.47
CA GLY A 215 26.37 1.27 0.68
C GLY A 215 27.17 0.93 -0.59
N GLY A 216 28.02 1.85 -1.07
CA GLY A 216 28.75 1.73 -2.33
C GLY A 216 27.97 2.25 -3.55
N HIS A 217 26.84 2.91 -3.34
CA HIS A 217 26.01 3.49 -4.39
C HIS A 217 26.35 4.97 -4.60
N ALA A 218 26.38 5.41 -5.86
CA ALA A 218 26.65 6.80 -6.23
C ALA A 218 25.51 7.75 -5.86
N THR A 219 24.27 7.24 -5.84
CA THR A 219 23.04 7.97 -5.52
C THR A 219 22.10 7.09 -4.72
N VAL A 220 21.16 7.71 -3.99
CA VAL A 220 20.11 6.97 -3.27
C VAL A 220 19.22 6.23 -4.25
N LEU A 221 18.91 6.84 -5.40
CA LEU A 221 18.13 6.17 -6.45
C LEU A 221 18.83 4.90 -6.95
N GLN A 222 20.15 4.91 -7.15
CA GLN A 222 20.87 3.72 -7.61
C GLN A 222 20.74 2.54 -6.62
N GLU A 223 20.75 2.82 -5.32
CA GLU A 223 20.47 1.81 -4.29
C GLU A 223 19.04 1.28 -4.41
N THR A 224 18.06 2.19 -4.51
CA THR A 224 16.65 1.81 -4.63
C THR A 224 16.36 1.00 -5.89
N LEU A 225 16.94 1.36 -7.05
CA LEU A 225 16.74 0.69 -8.33
C LEU A 225 17.31 -0.73 -8.37
N ALA A 226 18.18 -1.12 -7.43
CA ALA A 226 18.58 -2.52 -7.29
C ALA A 226 17.39 -3.45 -6.96
N LYS A 227 16.26 -2.89 -6.49
CA LYS A 227 15.00 -3.60 -6.23
C LYS A 227 13.98 -3.49 -7.37
N CYS A 228 14.36 -2.89 -8.50
CA CYS A 228 13.49 -2.67 -9.65
C CYS A 228 13.91 -3.52 -10.84
N GLY A 229 12.94 -3.90 -11.68
CA GLY A 229 13.18 -4.56 -12.96
C GLY A 229 13.30 -3.60 -14.15
N VAL A 230 13.31 -2.28 -13.89
CA VAL A 230 13.27 -1.22 -14.90
C VAL A 230 14.41 -0.22 -14.71
N THR A 231 14.81 0.43 -15.79
CA THR A 231 15.94 1.39 -15.79
C THR A 231 15.54 2.78 -15.33
N GLU A 232 16.52 3.59 -14.90
CA GLU A 232 16.33 5.01 -14.58
C GLU A 232 15.68 5.77 -15.74
N ASP A 233 16.16 5.57 -16.98
CA ASP A 233 15.65 6.23 -18.18
C ASP A 233 14.19 5.87 -18.48
N THR A 234 13.81 4.60 -18.28
CA THR A 234 12.42 4.15 -18.42
C THR A 234 11.52 4.87 -17.43
N ILE A 235 11.95 4.97 -16.16
CA ILE A 235 11.18 5.64 -15.11
C ILE A 235 11.06 7.14 -15.39
N GLU A 236 12.16 7.81 -15.79
CA GLU A 236 12.12 9.24 -16.14
C GLU A 236 11.14 9.50 -17.29
N GLY A 237 11.19 8.69 -18.35
CA GLY A 237 10.28 8.80 -19.50
C GLY A 237 8.82 8.60 -19.11
N PHE A 238 8.53 7.60 -18.27
CA PHE A 238 7.20 7.34 -17.73
C PHE A 238 6.68 8.52 -16.89
N LEU A 239 7.49 9.01 -15.95
CA LEU A 239 7.13 10.15 -15.08
C LEU A 239 6.89 11.44 -15.87
N GLU A 240 7.69 11.70 -16.91
CA GLU A 240 7.47 12.85 -17.78
C GLU A 240 6.11 12.76 -18.50
N ARG A 241 5.78 11.62 -19.10
CA ARG A 241 4.48 11.42 -19.76
C ARG A 241 3.33 11.57 -18.77
N TYR A 242 3.45 10.95 -17.60
CA TYR A 242 2.44 11.01 -16.55
C TYR A 242 2.22 12.45 -16.07
N LEU A 243 3.29 13.18 -15.77
CA LEU A 243 3.20 14.55 -15.26
C LEU A 243 2.59 15.52 -16.29
N ARG A 244 2.95 15.40 -17.57
CA ARG A 244 2.33 16.19 -18.64
C ARG A 244 0.83 15.94 -18.74
N ARG A 245 0.41 14.68 -18.68
CA ARG A 245 -1.00 14.30 -18.71
C ARG A 245 -1.74 14.77 -17.45
N ALA A 246 -1.11 14.65 -16.29
CA ALA A 246 -1.67 15.13 -15.03
C ALA A 246 -1.90 16.64 -15.03
N LEU A 247 -0.99 17.44 -15.59
CA LEU A 247 -1.16 18.88 -15.76
C LEU A 247 -2.35 19.23 -16.66
N GLU A 248 -2.48 18.55 -17.81
CA GLU A 248 -3.62 18.73 -18.71
C GLU A 248 -4.95 18.43 -17.99
N ARG A 249 -5.05 17.27 -17.33
CA ARG A 249 -6.26 16.84 -16.63
C ARG A 249 -6.58 17.69 -15.41
N HIS A 250 -5.56 18.18 -14.70
CA HIS A 250 -5.71 19.14 -13.62
C HIS A 250 -6.33 20.45 -14.14
N GLY A 251 -5.87 20.97 -15.29
CA GLY A 251 -6.45 22.15 -15.93
C GLY A 251 -7.92 21.95 -16.33
N ALA A 252 -8.26 20.78 -16.90
CA ALA A 252 -9.64 20.43 -17.25
C ALA A 252 -10.56 20.39 -16.01
N LEU A 253 -10.15 19.70 -14.94
CA LEU A 253 -10.92 19.66 -13.70
C LEU A 253 -11.02 21.05 -13.05
N ALA A 254 -9.96 21.85 -13.10
CA ALA A 254 -10.01 23.22 -12.60
C ALA A 254 -11.05 24.07 -13.35
N ALA A 255 -11.20 23.89 -14.66
CA ALA A 255 -12.25 24.56 -15.43
C ALA A 255 -13.65 24.10 -15.01
N GLU A 256 -13.88 22.79 -14.86
CA GLU A 256 -15.16 22.25 -14.35
C GLU A 256 -15.52 22.82 -12.97
N VAL A 257 -14.55 22.89 -12.06
CA VAL A 257 -14.75 23.45 -10.71
C VAL A 257 -15.00 24.95 -10.76
N ALA A 258 -14.30 25.69 -11.64
CA ALA A 258 -14.51 27.12 -11.82
C ALA A 258 -15.94 27.41 -12.29
N GLU A 259 -16.40 26.70 -13.32
CA GLU A 259 -17.75 26.85 -13.89
C GLU A 259 -18.83 26.54 -12.84
N ALA A 260 -18.71 25.41 -12.14
CA ALA A 260 -19.72 24.97 -11.19
C ALA A 260 -19.76 25.81 -9.89
N THR A 261 -18.66 26.47 -9.53
CA THR A 261 -18.55 27.13 -8.22
C THR A 261 -18.38 28.65 -8.30
N GLY A 262 -18.22 29.21 -9.50
CA GLY A 262 -17.93 30.62 -9.73
C GLY A 262 -16.54 31.07 -9.28
N ALA A 263 -15.58 30.13 -9.18
CA ALA A 263 -14.21 30.44 -8.77
C ALA A 263 -13.44 31.10 -9.93
N SER A 264 -12.81 32.25 -9.67
CA SER A 264 -12.00 32.98 -10.66
C SER A 264 -10.49 32.78 -10.48
N THR A 265 -10.05 32.31 -9.32
CA THR A 265 -8.64 32.10 -8.97
C THR A 265 -8.48 30.80 -8.21
N ALA A 266 -7.44 30.02 -8.52
CA ALA A 266 -7.16 28.71 -7.91
C ALA A 266 -8.41 27.81 -7.77
N PRO A 267 -9.08 27.43 -8.88
CA PRO A 267 -10.38 26.77 -8.83
C PRO A 267 -10.42 25.53 -7.93
N LEU A 268 -9.35 24.73 -7.86
CA LEU A 268 -9.32 23.53 -7.03
C LEU A 268 -9.40 23.79 -5.52
N ASP A 269 -9.15 25.02 -5.03
CA ASP A 269 -9.48 25.40 -3.65
C ASP A 269 -10.99 25.26 -3.35
N HIS A 270 -11.80 25.27 -4.40
CA HIS A 270 -13.26 25.16 -4.35
C HIS A 270 -13.73 23.72 -4.63
N PHE A 271 -12.83 22.75 -4.76
CA PHE A 271 -13.17 21.35 -5.08
C PHE A 271 -14.16 20.73 -4.08
N GLY A 272 -14.03 20.99 -2.78
CA GLY A 272 -15.01 20.54 -1.79
C GLY A 272 -16.40 21.19 -1.95
N ALA A 273 -16.48 22.40 -2.52
CA ALA A 273 -17.75 23.01 -2.89
C ALA A 273 -18.35 22.39 -4.14
N TYR A 274 -17.52 22.09 -5.13
CA TYR A 274 -17.91 21.32 -6.31
C TYR A 274 -18.42 19.91 -5.95
N LEU A 275 -17.76 19.20 -5.03
CA LEU A 275 -18.27 17.90 -4.58
C LEU A 275 -19.66 18.00 -3.95
N ARG A 276 -19.97 19.07 -3.22
CA ARG A 276 -21.35 19.26 -2.72
C ARG A 276 -22.37 19.52 -3.82
N THR A 277 -22.01 20.24 -4.88
CA THR A 277 -22.92 20.43 -6.03
C THR A 277 -23.16 19.11 -6.75
N VAL A 278 -22.14 18.25 -6.81
CA VAL A 278 -22.24 16.88 -7.36
C VAL A 278 -23.10 15.97 -6.47
N SER A 279 -22.94 16.03 -5.14
CA SER A 279 -23.61 15.13 -4.20
C SER A 279 -25.03 15.54 -3.83
N GLY A 280 -25.42 16.82 -3.96
CA GLY A 280 -26.79 17.27 -3.74
C GLY A 280 -27.38 16.99 -2.35
N ASN A 281 -26.53 16.89 -1.30
CA ASN A 281 -26.90 16.48 0.06
C ASN A 281 -27.51 15.06 0.20
N ARG A 282 -27.37 14.19 -0.82
CA ARG A 282 -27.83 12.80 -0.73
C ARG A 282 -27.01 12.03 0.34
N PRO A 283 -27.65 11.22 1.20
CA PRO A 283 -26.92 10.35 2.11
C PRO A 283 -26.09 9.31 1.34
N LEU A 284 -24.86 9.08 1.80
CA LEU A 284 -24.01 8.02 1.26
C LEU A 284 -24.35 6.70 1.96
N PRO A 285 -24.60 5.61 1.20
CA PRO A 285 -24.95 4.32 1.78
C PRO A 285 -23.76 3.68 2.50
N GLN A 286 -24.07 2.77 3.42
CA GLN A 286 -23.12 1.82 3.98
C GLN A 286 -23.49 0.42 3.53
N PHE A 287 -22.51 -0.46 3.44
CA PHE A 287 -22.66 -1.80 2.87
C PHE A 287 -22.40 -2.86 3.94
N ALA A 288 -23.15 -3.95 3.92
CA ALA A 288 -22.91 -5.07 4.82
C ALA A 288 -21.51 -5.67 4.56
N LEU A 289 -20.72 -5.85 5.62
CA LEU A 289 -19.34 -6.34 5.50
C LEU A 289 -19.30 -7.73 4.83
N ASP A 290 -20.21 -8.62 5.20
CA ASP A 290 -20.24 -9.99 4.66
C ASP A 290 -20.51 -10.03 3.16
N GLU A 291 -21.41 -9.19 2.66
CA GLU A 291 -21.67 -9.09 1.22
C GLU A 291 -20.47 -8.52 0.46
N CYS A 292 -19.73 -7.58 1.07
CA CYS A 292 -18.51 -7.02 0.48
C CYS A 292 -17.38 -8.06 0.41
N LEU A 293 -17.22 -8.88 1.44
CA LEU A 293 -16.28 -10.00 1.45
C LEU A 293 -16.67 -11.07 0.43
N ASP A 294 -17.95 -11.46 0.38
CA ASP A 294 -18.47 -12.42 -0.59
C ASP A 294 -18.26 -11.94 -2.02
N TYR A 295 -18.38 -10.62 -2.26
CA TYR A 295 -18.05 -10.01 -3.54
C TYR A 295 -16.56 -10.13 -3.87
N ALA A 296 -15.66 -9.80 -2.94
CA ALA A 296 -14.22 -9.96 -3.14
C ALA A 296 -13.84 -11.42 -3.46
N PHE A 297 -14.44 -12.38 -2.74
CA PHE A 297 -14.23 -13.81 -2.98
C PHE A 297 -14.79 -14.26 -4.35
N ALA A 298 -15.92 -13.70 -4.78
CA ALA A 298 -16.47 -13.99 -6.10
C ALA A 298 -15.59 -13.46 -7.24
N VAL A 299 -14.95 -12.30 -7.06
CA VAL A 299 -13.94 -11.78 -7.99
C VAL A 299 -12.74 -12.73 -8.06
N ALA A 300 -12.20 -13.15 -6.91
CA ALA A 300 -11.07 -14.08 -6.86
C ALA A 300 -11.40 -15.44 -7.52
N ARG A 301 -12.59 -15.98 -7.27
CA ARG A 301 -13.06 -17.21 -7.94
C ARG A 301 -13.12 -17.04 -9.46
N SER A 302 -13.67 -15.94 -9.92
CA SER A 302 -13.90 -15.74 -11.35
C SER A 302 -12.60 -15.47 -12.12
N ALA A 303 -11.71 -14.64 -11.56
CA ALA A 303 -10.46 -14.26 -12.24
C ALA A 303 -9.32 -15.27 -12.04
N PHE A 304 -9.30 -16.01 -10.92
CA PHE A 304 -8.18 -16.89 -10.55
C PHE A 304 -8.60 -18.34 -10.29
N GLY A 305 -9.89 -18.68 -10.33
CA GLY A 305 -10.37 -20.02 -9.97
C GLY A 305 -10.15 -20.35 -8.49
N LEU A 306 -10.06 -19.33 -7.62
CA LEU A 306 -9.82 -19.49 -6.19
C LEU A 306 -11.13 -19.61 -5.40
N GLU A 307 -11.28 -20.68 -4.63
CA GLU A 307 -12.37 -20.83 -3.68
C GLU A 307 -11.92 -20.38 -2.29
N VAL A 308 -12.51 -19.29 -1.79
CA VAL A 308 -12.23 -18.75 -0.45
C VAL A 308 -13.35 -19.17 0.49
N ARG A 309 -13.02 -19.94 1.52
CA ARG A 309 -13.98 -20.51 2.47
C ARG A 309 -13.71 -19.97 3.87
N ARG A 310 -14.74 -19.42 4.53
CA ARG A 310 -14.66 -19.01 5.95
C ARG A 310 -14.44 -20.24 6.83
N ALA A 311 -13.52 -20.16 7.79
CA ALA A 311 -13.32 -21.21 8.78
C ALA A 311 -14.51 -21.25 9.76
N SER A 312 -14.90 -22.45 10.21
CA SER A 312 -15.95 -22.61 11.23
C SER A 312 -15.48 -22.12 12.60
N GLY A 313 -16.33 -21.42 13.35
CA GLY A 313 -16.06 -21.07 14.75
C GLY A 313 -15.20 -19.81 14.97
N THR A 314 -15.13 -18.90 14.01
CA THR A 314 -14.48 -17.59 14.20
C THR A 314 -15.35 -16.70 15.11
N GLU A 315 -15.30 -16.94 16.42
CA GLU A 315 -15.96 -16.10 17.45
C GLU A 315 -15.16 -14.83 17.78
N HIS A 316 -14.04 -14.58 17.08
CA HIS A 316 -13.12 -13.49 17.33
C HIS A 316 -13.27 -12.34 16.31
N ASP A 317 -12.82 -11.13 16.66
CA ASP A 317 -12.81 -9.94 15.77
C ASP A 317 -12.03 -10.15 14.45
N VAL A 318 -11.25 -11.24 14.36
CA VAL A 318 -10.47 -11.64 13.19
C VAL A 318 -11.19 -12.76 12.43
N LEU A 319 -11.52 -12.52 11.17
CA LEU A 319 -12.13 -13.52 10.29
C LEU A 319 -11.03 -14.33 9.58
N THR A 320 -11.03 -15.64 9.78
CA THR A 320 -10.10 -16.55 9.11
C THR A 320 -10.76 -17.24 7.92
N THR A 321 -10.04 -17.28 6.79
CA THR A 321 -10.46 -17.97 5.57
C THR A 321 -9.37 -18.89 5.06
N THR A 322 -9.78 -20.00 4.45
CA THR A 322 -8.90 -20.93 3.73
C THR A 322 -9.15 -20.77 2.23
N VAL A 323 -8.09 -20.62 1.46
CA VAL A 323 -8.11 -20.42 0.00
C VAL A 323 -7.73 -21.71 -0.70
N TRP A 324 -8.47 -22.09 -1.74
CA TRP A 324 -8.26 -23.32 -2.51
C TRP A 324 -8.16 -23.04 -4.01
N ALA A 325 -7.30 -23.78 -4.72
CA ALA A 325 -7.25 -23.82 -6.18
C ALA A 325 -7.57 -25.26 -6.61
N GLY A 326 -8.82 -25.50 -7.04
CA GLY A 326 -9.33 -26.86 -7.18
C GLY A 326 -9.34 -27.58 -5.82
N ASP A 327 -8.71 -28.75 -5.75
CA ASP A 327 -8.59 -29.54 -4.53
C ASP A 327 -7.33 -29.22 -3.70
N GLU A 328 -6.48 -28.32 -4.19
CA GLU A 328 -5.27 -27.89 -3.50
C GLU A 328 -5.57 -26.68 -2.60
N GLU A 329 -5.37 -26.81 -1.29
CA GLU A 329 -5.39 -25.66 -0.40
C GLU A 329 -4.15 -24.80 -0.65
N VAL A 330 -4.41 -23.54 -0.97
CA VAL A 330 -3.39 -22.57 -1.37
C VAL A 330 -2.75 -21.88 -0.19
N GLY A 331 -3.53 -21.61 0.86
CA GLY A 331 -3.11 -20.90 2.05
C GLY A 331 -4.31 -20.32 2.80
N GLN A 332 -4.05 -19.39 3.72
CA GLN A 332 -5.07 -18.77 4.56
C GLN A 332 -5.01 -17.24 4.50
N ILE A 333 -6.14 -16.58 4.70
CA ILE A 333 -6.22 -15.12 4.89
C ILE A 333 -6.94 -14.81 6.19
N HIS A 334 -6.30 -14.02 7.04
CA HIS A 334 -6.81 -13.51 8.31
C HIS A 334 -7.18 -12.04 8.14
N PHE A 335 -8.44 -11.69 8.36
CA PHE A 335 -8.96 -10.34 8.22
C PHE A 335 -9.19 -9.73 9.60
N ASP A 336 -8.32 -8.80 9.99
CA ASP A 336 -8.48 -7.97 11.18
C ASP A 336 -8.95 -6.56 10.78
N LEU A 337 -10.27 -6.38 10.69
CA LEU A 337 -10.84 -5.23 9.96
C LEU A 337 -11.22 -4.03 10.83
N TRP A 338 -11.43 -4.23 12.14
CA TRP A 338 -12.01 -3.21 13.02
C TRP A 338 -10.96 -2.37 13.74
N ASP A 339 -11.18 -1.06 13.84
CA ASP A 339 -10.32 -0.16 14.60
C ASP A 339 -10.53 -0.37 16.11
N THR A 340 -9.44 -0.72 16.80
CA THR A 340 -9.43 -1.09 18.22
C THR A 340 -8.23 -0.46 18.90
N GLU A 341 -8.30 -0.22 20.21
CA GLU A 341 -7.25 0.45 20.99
C GLU A 341 -5.87 -0.23 20.91
N HIS A 342 -5.84 -1.54 20.65
CA HIS A 342 -4.61 -2.33 20.59
C HIS A 342 -3.83 -2.19 19.27
N LYS A 343 -4.44 -1.66 18.18
CA LYS A 343 -3.75 -1.55 16.88
C LYS A 343 -2.72 -0.42 16.90
N THR A 344 -1.44 -0.77 16.86
CA THR A 344 -0.31 0.17 16.83
C THR A 344 0.00 0.73 15.44
N VAL A 345 -0.19 -0.07 14.38
CA VAL A 345 -0.02 0.36 12.98
C VAL A 345 -1.25 1.13 12.50
N LYS A 346 -1.06 2.38 12.07
CA LYS A 346 -2.18 3.30 11.73
C LYS A 346 -2.68 3.19 10.28
N ALA A 347 -1.88 2.63 9.38
CA ALA A 347 -2.28 2.41 7.99
C ALA A 347 -3.02 1.07 7.85
N ASN A 348 -3.87 0.95 6.83
CA ASN A 348 -4.28 -0.37 6.36
C ASN A 348 -3.04 -1.02 5.74
N THR A 349 -2.87 -2.32 5.99
CA THR A 349 -1.68 -3.05 5.58
C THR A 349 -1.99 -4.51 5.41
N THR A 350 -1.33 -5.12 4.43
CA THR A 350 -1.26 -6.57 4.28
C THR A 350 0.16 -7.04 4.54
N THR A 351 0.29 -8.01 5.44
CA THR A 351 1.55 -8.72 5.71
C THR A 351 1.31 -10.20 5.54
N GLY A 352 2.36 -11.02 5.50
CA GLY A 352 2.13 -12.44 5.36
C GLY A 352 3.32 -13.30 5.73
N ILE A 353 2.97 -14.53 6.09
CA ILE A 353 3.89 -15.63 6.33
C ILE A 353 4.05 -16.35 5.01
N ARG A 354 5.31 -16.54 4.62
CA ARG A 354 5.70 -17.12 3.36
C ARG A 354 5.65 -18.64 3.40
N ASN A 355 5.60 -19.25 2.22
CA ASN A 355 5.60 -20.70 2.07
C ASN A 355 6.88 -21.30 2.66
N ARG A 356 6.79 -22.47 3.30
CA ARG A 356 7.96 -23.28 3.66
C ARG A 356 8.22 -24.28 2.55
N ALA A 357 9.39 -24.18 1.90
CA ALA A 357 9.89 -25.28 1.07
C ALA A 357 10.03 -26.53 1.94
N ASP A 358 9.66 -27.66 1.36
CA ASP A 358 9.82 -29.01 1.89
C ASP A 358 11.13 -29.19 2.69
N TRP A 359 11.00 -29.26 4.01
CA TRP A 359 12.00 -29.87 4.87
C TRP A 359 11.33 -31.04 5.58
N ARG A 360 11.59 -32.25 5.08
CA ARG A 360 11.12 -33.53 5.64
C ARG A 360 9.59 -33.70 5.65
N GLY A 361 8.87 -33.21 4.64
CA GLY A 361 7.44 -33.49 4.45
C GLY A 361 6.47 -32.62 5.26
N LEU A 362 6.93 -31.54 5.90
CA LEU A 362 6.09 -30.52 6.54
C LEU A 362 5.90 -29.31 5.63
N VAL A 363 4.74 -29.19 5.00
CA VAL A 363 4.36 -28.05 4.13
C VAL A 363 3.67 -26.98 4.98
N GLN A 364 4.34 -25.85 5.25
CA GLN A 364 3.69 -24.67 5.80
C GLN A 364 3.17 -23.82 4.64
N ARG A 365 1.85 -23.80 4.46
CA ARG A 365 1.20 -22.95 3.46
C ARG A 365 1.29 -21.47 3.84
N PRO A 366 1.33 -20.56 2.85
CA PRO A 366 1.37 -19.13 3.13
C PRO A 366 0.10 -18.65 3.85
N VAL A 367 0.27 -17.65 4.70
CA VAL A 367 -0.82 -17.01 5.47
C VAL A 367 -0.73 -15.51 5.26
N ALA A 368 -1.79 -14.87 4.78
CA ALA A 368 -1.86 -13.41 4.67
C ALA A 368 -2.67 -12.81 5.83
N TYR A 369 -2.22 -11.68 6.36
CA TYR A 369 -2.90 -10.90 7.39
C TYR A 369 -3.30 -9.55 6.81
N VAL A 370 -4.60 -9.37 6.60
CA VAL A 370 -5.21 -8.13 6.12
C VAL A 370 -5.66 -7.33 7.33
N SER A 371 -4.97 -6.23 7.62
CA SER A 371 -5.34 -5.32 8.70
C SER A 371 -5.96 -4.04 8.13
N CYS A 372 -7.21 -3.80 8.49
CA CYS A 372 -7.91 -2.53 8.20
C CYS A 372 -8.29 -1.82 9.52
N ARG A 373 -8.65 -0.54 9.43
CA ARG A 373 -9.14 0.25 10.58
C ARG A 373 -10.56 0.79 10.36
N PHE A 374 -11.52 -0.11 10.12
CA PHE A 374 -12.92 0.25 9.96
C PHE A 374 -13.56 0.59 11.30
N ARG A 375 -14.43 1.61 11.33
CA ARG A 375 -15.19 1.97 12.53
C ARG A 375 -16.54 1.28 12.51
N ARG A 376 -16.88 0.62 13.61
CA ARG A 376 -18.23 0.04 13.81
C ARG A 376 -19.27 1.15 13.86
N THR A 377 -20.45 0.88 13.33
CA THR A 377 -21.59 1.79 13.44
C THR A 377 -22.13 1.79 14.88
N PRO A 378 -22.80 2.86 15.34
CA PRO A 378 -23.29 2.95 16.72
C PRO A 378 -24.28 1.84 17.12
N ASP A 379 -24.98 1.24 16.16
CA ASP A 379 -25.92 0.15 16.35
C ASP A 379 -25.27 -1.25 16.33
N GLY A 380 -23.94 -1.33 16.20
CA GLY A 380 -23.17 -2.57 16.27
C GLY A 380 -23.25 -3.46 15.02
N VAL A 381 -24.09 -3.12 14.04
CA VAL A 381 -24.21 -3.86 12.78
C VAL A 381 -22.92 -3.70 11.96
N PRO A 382 -22.30 -4.78 11.44
CA PRO A 382 -21.05 -4.69 10.69
C PRO A 382 -21.29 -4.11 9.29
N ARG A 383 -21.40 -2.77 9.19
CA ARG A 383 -21.49 -2.03 7.94
C ARG A 383 -20.25 -1.18 7.70
N ILE A 384 -19.86 -1.07 6.43
CA ILE A 384 -18.66 -0.36 5.99
C ILE A 384 -18.97 0.65 4.88
N THR A 385 -18.19 1.71 4.78
CA THR A 385 -18.36 2.76 3.75
C THR A 385 -17.81 2.32 2.40
N PHE A 386 -18.14 3.02 1.31
CA PHE A 386 -17.54 2.79 0.00
C PHE A 386 -15.99 2.84 0.03
N GLN A 387 -15.42 3.80 0.75
CA GLN A 387 -13.97 3.92 0.91
C GLN A 387 -13.37 2.70 1.64
N ASN A 388 -14.10 2.13 2.59
CA ASN A 388 -13.69 0.90 3.26
C ASN A 388 -13.74 -0.30 2.31
N VAL A 389 -14.75 -0.42 1.43
CA VAL A 389 -14.82 -1.49 0.42
C VAL A 389 -13.66 -1.38 -0.57
N HIS A 390 -13.35 -0.17 -1.05
CA HIS A 390 -12.19 0.09 -1.89
C HIS A 390 -10.89 -0.35 -1.22
N SER A 391 -10.71 0.00 0.06
CA SER A 391 -9.53 -0.37 0.84
C SER A 391 -9.47 -1.89 1.10
N LEU A 392 -10.60 -2.51 1.42
CA LEU A 392 -10.70 -3.96 1.62
C LEU A 392 -10.26 -4.72 0.37
N LEU A 393 -10.74 -4.32 -0.80
CA LEU A 393 -10.38 -4.95 -2.06
C LEU A 393 -8.89 -4.73 -2.38
N HIS A 394 -8.34 -3.55 -2.13
CA HIS A 394 -6.91 -3.28 -2.28
C HIS A 394 -6.04 -4.24 -1.45
N GLU A 395 -6.31 -4.32 -0.14
CA GLU A 395 -5.57 -5.21 0.77
C GLU A 395 -5.82 -6.69 0.47
N PHE A 396 -7.05 -7.05 0.08
CA PHE A 396 -7.36 -8.40 -0.38
C PHE A 396 -6.56 -8.77 -1.64
N GLY A 397 -6.33 -7.83 -2.56
CA GLY A 397 -5.48 -8.04 -3.71
C GLY A 397 -4.02 -8.31 -3.34
N HIS A 398 -3.47 -7.59 -2.35
CA HIS A 398 -2.16 -7.93 -1.77
C HIS A 398 -2.16 -9.33 -1.15
N ALA A 399 -3.21 -9.71 -0.42
CA ALA A 399 -3.31 -11.04 0.18
C ALA A 399 -3.35 -12.15 -0.88
N VAL A 400 -4.14 -11.98 -1.94
CA VAL A 400 -4.18 -12.91 -3.08
C VAL A 400 -2.81 -13.01 -3.74
N ASN A 401 -2.14 -11.87 -3.97
CA ASN A 401 -0.80 -11.84 -4.56
C ASN A 401 0.20 -12.63 -3.70
N HIS A 402 0.21 -12.38 -2.39
CA HIS A 402 1.05 -13.07 -1.41
C HIS A 402 0.89 -14.59 -1.46
N LEU A 403 -0.37 -15.07 -1.54
CA LEU A 403 -0.67 -16.51 -1.58
C LEU A 403 -0.30 -17.18 -2.90
N LEU A 404 -0.38 -16.44 -4.01
CA LEU A 404 -0.14 -16.96 -5.35
C LEU A 404 1.34 -16.91 -5.78
N ILE A 405 2.17 -16.04 -5.18
CA ILE A 405 3.61 -16.02 -5.41
C ILE A 405 4.25 -17.23 -4.69
N ARG A 406 4.45 -18.31 -5.43
CA ARG A 406 4.93 -19.60 -4.93
C ARG A 406 6.26 -19.98 -5.58
N LYS A 407 7.35 -19.42 -5.07
CA LYS A 407 8.68 -20.02 -5.25
C LYS A 407 8.88 -21.11 -4.19
N ARG A 408 9.78 -22.06 -4.45
CA ARG A 408 10.11 -23.15 -3.54
C ARG A 408 10.74 -22.57 -2.28
N ILE A 409 11.66 -21.62 -2.38
CA ILE A 409 12.43 -21.15 -1.22
C ILE A 409 11.75 -19.94 -0.53
N PRO A 410 11.55 -19.95 0.81
CA PRO A 410 10.72 -18.95 1.50
C PRO A 410 11.16 -17.50 1.28
N ASN A 411 12.46 -17.21 1.28
CA ASN A 411 12.97 -15.84 1.09
C ASN A 411 12.74 -15.28 -0.33
N GLN A 412 12.22 -16.08 -1.26
CA GLN A 412 11.83 -15.73 -2.62
C GLN A 412 10.31 -15.84 -2.85
N SER A 413 9.50 -15.83 -1.79
CA SER A 413 8.04 -15.86 -1.90
C SER A 413 7.39 -14.70 -1.15
N GLY A 414 6.10 -14.47 -1.38
CA GLY A 414 5.34 -13.36 -0.79
C GLY A 414 5.56 -12.01 -1.48
N LEU A 415 4.91 -10.97 -0.95
CA LEU A 415 4.84 -9.64 -1.59
C LEU A 415 6.20 -8.97 -1.75
N GLU A 416 7.11 -9.11 -0.78
CA GLU A 416 8.41 -8.46 -0.82
C GLU A 416 9.38 -9.13 -1.82
N TYR A 417 8.94 -10.20 -2.47
CA TYR A 417 9.68 -10.77 -3.58
C TYR A 417 9.57 -9.91 -4.83
N LEU A 418 8.42 -9.30 -5.12
CA LEU A 418 8.19 -8.53 -6.36
C LEU A 418 9.09 -7.28 -6.44
N PRO A 419 9.50 -6.87 -7.67
CA PRO A 419 10.14 -5.59 -7.81
C PRO A 419 9.15 -4.47 -7.49
N LEU A 420 9.67 -3.33 -7.04
CA LEU A 420 8.86 -2.25 -6.47
C LEU A 420 7.74 -1.79 -7.41
N GLU A 421 8.02 -1.69 -8.71
CA GLU A 421 7.07 -1.21 -9.72
C GLU A 421 5.90 -2.17 -10.00
N ARG A 422 5.95 -3.43 -9.51
CA ARG A 422 4.88 -4.42 -9.67
C ARG A 422 4.09 -4.71 -8.40
N LEU A 423 4.55 -4.22 -7.24
CA LEU A 423 3.95 -4.51 -5.94
C LEU A 423 2.47 -4.14 -5.88
N GLU A 424 2.09 -3.04 -6.54
CA GLU A 424 0.75 -2.45 -6.49
C GLU A 424 -0.17 -2.89 -7.65
N ASN A 425 0.33 -3.65 -8.63
CA ASN A 425 -0.45 -3.95 -9.84
C ASN A 425 -1.72 -4.75 -9.52
N LEU A 426 -1.60 -5.80 -8.70
CA LEU A 426 -2.75 -6.66 -8.38
C LEU A 426 -3.68 -6.01 -7.34
N SER A 427 -3.15 -5.35 -6.31
CA SER A 427 -3.96 -4.64 -5.30
C SER A 427 -4.80 -3.54 -5.94
N MET A 428 -4.20 -2.72 -6.80
CA MET A 428 -4.91 -1.66 -7.53
C MET A 428 -5.83 -2.19 -8.65
N TRP A 429 -5.64 -3.42 -9.12
CA TRP A 429 -6.62 -4.07 -9.99
C TRP A 429 -7.84 -4.52 -9.19
N PHE A 430 -7.64 -5.12 -8.01
CA PHE A 430 -8.74 -5.52 -7.14
C PHE A 430 -9.57 -4.31 -6.67
N GLU A 431 -8.94 -3.21 -6.27
CA GLU A 431 -9.66 -2.03 -5.77
C GLU A 431 -10.62 -1.44 -6.83
N LYS A 432 -10.32 -1.59 -8.13
CA LYS A 432 -11.15 -1.08 -9.23
C LYS A 432 -12.50 -1.80 -9.35
N TRP A 433 -12.64 -3.00 -8.78
CA TRP A 433 -13.92 -3.71 -8.78
C TRP A 433 -15.03 -2.98 -8.01
N VAL A 434 -14.71 -2.00 -7.15
CA VAL A 434 -15.78 -1.15 -6.56
C VAL A 434 -16.56 -0.34 -7.60
N PHE A 435 -15.95 -0.07 -8.76
CA PHE A 435 -16.59 0.63 -9.86
C PHE A 435 -17.41 -0.30 -10.76
N HIS A 436 -17.24 -1.62 -10.64
CA HIS A 436 -17.87 -2.59 -11.52
C HIS A 436 -19.36 -2.80 -11.22
N ALA A 437 -20.19 -2.94 -12.26
CA ALA A 437 -21.65 -3.12 -12.11
C ALA A 437 -22.02 -4.33 -11.22
N GLU A 438 -21.20 -5.38 -11.22
CA GLU A 438 -21.39 -6.60 -10.42
C GLU A 438 -21.44 -6.33 -8.90
N LEU A 439 -20.74 -5.30 -8.38
CA LEU A 439 -20.84 -4.95 -6.96
C LEU A 439 -22.31 -4.66 -6.59
N GLY A 440 -22.97 -3.75 -7.33
CA GLY A 440 -24.36 -3.40 -7.08
C GLY A 440 -25.35 -4.55 -7.31
N ARG A 441 -24.97 -5.57 -8.10
CA ARG A 441 -25.78 -6.80 -8.29
C ARG A 441 -25.65 -7.78 -7.13
N ARG A 442 -24.51 -7.79 -6.43
CA ARG A 442 -24.22 -8.69 -5.31
C ARG A 442 -24.65 -8.14 -3.95
N LEU A 443 -24.73 -6.82 -3.82
CA LEU A 443 -25.17 -6.17 -2.60
C LEU A 443 -26.71 -6.09 -2.52
N SER A 444 -27.26 -6.29 -1.34
CA SER A 444 -28.71 -6.18 -1.08
C SER A 444 -29.13 -4.72 -0.96
N LEU A 445 -29.21 -4.01 -2.09
CA LEU A 445 -29.49 -2.58 -2.13
C LEU A 445 -30.91 -2.25 -2.61
N GLY A 446 -31.59 -1.38 -1.86
CA GLY A 446 -32.81 -0.69 -2.30
C GLY A 446 -32.53 0.39 -3.35
N PRO A 447 -33.56 0.99 -3.99
CA PRO A 447 -33.39 1.98 -5.06
C PRO A 447 -32.55 3.20 -4.65
N GLU A 448 -32.74 3.72 -3.44
CA GLU A 448 -31.98 4.87 -2.93
C GLU A 448 -30.50 4.52 -2.71
N GLU A 449 -30.22 3.35 -2.15
CA GLU A 449 -28.84 2.88 -1.91
C GLU A 449 -28.10 2.60 -3.22
N ARG A 450 -28.79 2.11 -4.26
CA ARG A 450 -28.22 1.96 -5.60
C ARG A 450 -27.82 3.32 -6.19
N ALA A 451 -28.70 4.32 -6.09
CA ALA A 451 -28.38 5.67 -6.52
C ALA A 451 -27.25 6.30 -5.68
N GLY A 452 -27.16 5.95 -4.39
CA GLY A 452 -26.06 6.33 -3.51
C GLY A 452 -24.73 5.67 -3.88
N LEU A 453 -24.73 4.41 -4.31
CA LEU A 453 -23.55 3.70 -4.81
C LEU A 453 -22.97 4.38 -6.06
N GLU A 454 -23.81 4.76 -7.02
CA GLU A 454 -23.35 5.51 -8.20
C GLU A 454 -22.76 6.87 -7.84
N LEU A 455 -23.36 7.55 -6.85
CA LEU A 455 -22.78 8.79 -6.33
C LEU A 455 -21.41 8.54 -5.69
N CYS A 456 -21.25 7.50 -4.87
CA CYS A 456 -19.96 7.12 -4.28
C CYS A 456 -18.89 6.89 -5.36
N ARG A 457 -19.23 6.18 -6.45
CA ARG A 457 -18.32 5.96 -7.58
C ARG A 457 -17.90 7.26 -8.24
N ARG A 458 -18.87 8.13 -8.54
CA ARG A 458 -18.62 9.44 -9.16
C ARG A 458 -17.73 10.32 -8.27
N VAL A 459 -18.02 10.39 -6.97
CA VAL A 459 -17.21 11.13 -6.01
C VAL A 459 -15.79 10.56 -5.94
N LYS A 460 -15.64 9.23 -5.85
CA LYS A 460 -14.31 8.60 -5.81
C LYS A 460 -13.49 8.86 -7.08
N ARG A 461 -14.12 8.85 -8.26
CA ARG A 461 -13.46 9.23 -9.52
C ARG A 461 -12.99 10.69 -9.47
N LEU A 462 -13.84 11.62 -9.03
CA LEU A 462 -13.47 13.03 -8.87
C LEU A 462 -12.35 13.24 -7.85
N GLU A 463 -12.39 12.54 -6.72
CA GLU A 463 -11.32 12.57 -5.70
C GLU A 463 -9.99 12.06 -6.27
N TYR A 464 -10.01 11.03 -7.10
CA TYR A 464 -8.79 10.57 -7.76
C TYR A 464 -8.27 11.63 -8.74
N ARG A 465 -9.16 12.17 -9.59
CA ARG A 465 -8.85 13.23 -10.56
C ARG A 465 -8.24 14.47 -9.91
N SER A 466 -8.73 14.88 -8.74
CA SER A 466 -8.21 16.06 -8.03
C SER A 466 -6.78 15.87 -7.50
N THR A 467 -6.31 14.63 -7.39
CA THR A 467 -4.95 14.31 -6.91
C THR A 467 -3.96 13.94 -8.01
N TYR A 468 -4.35 13.97 -9.30
CA TYR A 468 -3.45 13.60 -10.40
C TYR A 468 -2.12 14.36 -10.36
N LEU A 469 -2.19 15.69 -10.26
CA LEU A 469 -1.00 16.53 -10.24
C LEU A 469 -0.18 16.30 -8.97
N ASP A 470 -0.83 16.23 -7.81
CA ASP A 470 -0.14 16.04 -6.53
C ASP A 470 0.66 14.73 -6.51
N ARG A 471 0.05 13.63 -6.99
CA ARG A 471 0.70 12.32 -7.08
C ARG A 471 1.84 12.33 -8.11
N ALA A 472 1.65 12.98 -9.26
CA ALA A 472 2.66 13.12 -10.31
C ALA A 472 3.88 13.93 -9.84
N VAL A 473 3.65 15.09 -9.21
CA VAL A 473 4.71 15.95 -8.68
C VAL A 473 5.42 15.28 -7.52
N THR A 474 4.71 14.59 -6.62
CA THR A 474 5.34 13.81 -5.53
C THR A 474 6.28 12.75 -6.10
N ALA A 475 5.83 11.98 -7.11
CA ALA A 475 6.66 10.97 -7.76
C ALA A 475 7.89 11.56 -8.45
N ALA A 476 7.69 12.61 -9.24
CA ALA A 476 8.76 13.27 -9.96
C ALA A 476 9.77 13.94 -9.03
N LEU A 477 9.32 14.55 -7.93
CA LEU A 477 10.16 15.22 -6.95
C LEU A 477 10.99 14.23 -6.13
N ASP A 478 10.37 13.14 -5.68
CA ASP A 478 11.04 12.01 -5.00
C ASP A 478 12.12 11.41 -5.91
N PHE A 479 11.81 11.12 -7.17
CA PHE A 479 12.76 10.62 -8.15
C PHE A 479 13.91 11.62 -8.42
N GLU A 480 13.59 12.89 -8.69
CA GLU A 480 14.54 13.94 -9.06
C GLU A 480 15.56 14.26 -7.96
N VAL A 481 15.15 14.22 -6.70
CA VAL A 481 16.06 14.55 -5.59
C VAL A 481 16.99 13.39 -5.23
N HIS A 482 16.51 12.15 -5.33
CA HIS A 482 17.27 10.94 -5.00
C HIS A 482 18.20 10.47 -6.13
N ARG A 483 17.93 10.82 -7.39
CA ARG A 483 18.84 10.56 -8.53
C ARG A 483 20.09 11.41 -8.53
N ARG A 484 20.16 12.45 -7.69
CA ARG A 484 21.29 13.37 -7.63
C ARG A 484 22.12 13.16 -6.37
N PRO A 485 23.46 13.22 -6.50
CA PRO A 485 24.35 13.09 -5.34
C PRO A 485 24.36 14.34 -4.44
N ARG A 486 23.80 15.48 -4.91
CA ARG A 486 23.81 16.78 -4.21
C ARG A 486 22.55 17.59 -4.55
N GLY A 487 22.30 18.64 -3.75
CA GLY A 487 21.17 19.56 -3.90
C GLY A 487 19.98 19.20 -3.02
N GLY A 488 19.17 20.19 -2.67
CA GLY A 488 18.00 20.02 -1.81
C GLY A 488 16.71 19.72 -2.57
N VAL A 489 15.65 19.43 -1.82
CA VAL A 489 14.29 19.21 -2.33
C VAL A 489 13.74 20.46 -3.02
N VAL A 490 14.06 21.66 -2.52
CA VAL A 490 13.65 22.93 -3.14
C VAL A 490 14.33 23.14 -4.49
N ASP A 491 15.62 22.77 -4.62
CA ASP A 491 16.32 22.80 -5.91
C ASP A 491 15.73 21.81 -6.90
N ALA A 492 15.35 20.61 -6.42
CA ALA A 492 14.69 19.60 -7.24
C ALA A 492 13.34 20.07 -7.76
N PHE A 493 12.52 20.67 -6.88
CA PHE A 493 11.24 21.26 -7.28
C PHE A 493 11.44 22.37 -8.32
N ARG A 494 12.41 23.27 -8.13
CA ARG A 494 12.72 24.32 -9.12
C ARG A 494 13.06 23.78 -10.50
N ARG A 495 13.86 22.71 -10.59
CA ARG A 495 14.20 22.09 -11.88
C ARG A 495 12.99 21.47 -12.56
N LEU A 496 12.09 20.85 -11.79
CA LEU A 496 10.83 20.34 -12.32
C LEU A 496 9.92 21.49 -12.77
N ASP A 497 9.85 22.56 -12.00
CA ASP A 497 9.10 23.77 -12.35
C ASP A 497 9.60 24.44 -13.64
N GLU A 498 10.92 24.59 -13.79
CA GLU A 498 11.54 25.10 -15.02
C GLU A 498 11.20 24.26 -16.26
N ARG A 499 11.02 22.94 -16.09
CA ARG A 499 10.74 22.00 -17.20
C ARG A 499 9.24 21.85 -17.50
N PHE A 500 8.38 21.95 -16.49
CA PHE A 500 6.97 21.59 -16.59
C PHE A 500 5.98 22.71 -16.25
N GLY A 501 6.43 23.82 -15.66
CA GLY A 501 5.58 24.95 -15.25
C GLY A 501 4.61 24.58 -14.14
N LEU A 502 5.14 24.18 -12.97
CA LEU A 502 4.38 23.70 -11.82
C LEU A 502 3.87 24.83 -10.91
N SER A 503 4.63 25.91 -10.77
CA SER A 503 4.35 27.05 -9.88
C SER A 503 2.97 27.72 -10.05
N PRO A 504 2.32 27.72 -11.23
CA PRO A 504 0.93 28.19 -11.35
C PRO A 504 -0.10 27.31 -10.64
N HIS A 505 0.25 26.06 -10.32
CA HIS A 505 -0.67 25.02 -9.85
C HIS A 505 -0.36 24.53 -8.44
N CYS A 506 0.91 24.46 -8.05
CA CYS A 506 1.35 23.98 -6.74
C CYS A 506 2.69 24.61 -6.31
N GLU A 507 3.01 24.47 -5.03
CA GLU A 507 4.24 24.97 -4.41
C GLU A 507 5.00 23.82 -3.74
N VAL A 508 6.32 23.95 -3.55
CA VAL A 508 7.12 22.90 -2.89
C VAL A 508 6.58 22.52 -1.51
N GLY A 509 5.99 23.48 -0.78
CA GLY A 509 5.39 23.27 0.55
C GLY A 509 4.21 22.30 0.56
N ASP A 510 3.56 22.06 -0.58
CA ASP A 510 2.52 21.01 -0.73
C ASP A 510 3.11 19.61 -0.53
N PHE A 511 4.40 19.42 -0.84
CA PHE A 511 5.01 18.10 -0.98
C PHE A 511 5.98 17.70 0.14
N LEU A 512 6.49 18.66 0.91
CA LEU A 512 7.53 18.41 1.93
C LEU A 512 7.11 17.37 2.97
N VAL A 513 5.82 17.34 3.35
CA VAL A 513 5.30 16.38 4.34
C VAL A 513 5.43 14.93 3.86
N TYR A 514 5.41 14.67 2.55
CA TYR A 514 5.51 13.30 2.03
C TYR A 514 6.89 12.68 2.28
N PHE A 515 7.95 13.50 2.36
CA PHE A 515 9.31 13.02 2.67
C PHE A 515 9.45 12.50 4.11
N THR A 516 8.48 12.76 4.99
CA THR A 516 8.45 12.16 6.34
C THR A 516 7.64 10.86 6.38
N TRP A 517 6.95 10.49 5.30
CA TRP A 517 6.09 9.31 5.28
C TRP A 517 6.91 8.02 5.24
N PRO A 518 6.46 6.95 5.93
CA PRO A 518 7.19 5.68 5.94
C PRO A 518 7.53 5.13 4.56
N MET A 519 6.64 5.35 3.58
CA MET A 519 6.77 4.83 2.23
C MET A 519 7.93 5.43 1.43
N LEU A 520 8.04 6.77 1.38
CA LEU A 520 9.17 7.45 0.74
C LEU A 520 10.48 7.24 1.51
N ARG A 521 10.41 6.91 2.80
CA ARG A 521 11.60 6.55 3.59
C ARG A 521 12.06 5.11 3.36
N ALA A 522 11.12 4.19 3.15
CA ALA A 522 11.42 2.78 2.95
C ALA A 522 12.08 2.52 1.59
N ASN A 523 11.65 3.22 0.54
CA ASN A 523 12.22 3.14 -0.80
C ASN A 523 12.29 4.55 -1.44
N PRO A 524 13.30 5.36 -1.07
CA PRO A 524 13.42 6.73 -1.58
C PRO A 524 13.70 6.75 -3.08
N GLY A 525 12.97 7.56 -3.83
CA GLY A 525 12.99 7.60 -5.29
C GLY A 525 12.05 6.60 -5.99
N ALA A 526 11.34 5.74 -5.24
CA ALA A 526 10.44 4.72 -5.80
C ALA A 526 8.95 5.09 -5.77
N TYR A 527 8.56 6.33 -5.43
CA TYR A 527 7.14 6.70 -5.41
C TYR A 527 6.47 6.56 -6.80
N PHE A 528 7.25 6.54 -7.89
CA PHE A 528 6.76 6.24 -9.25
C PHE A 528 6.01 4.90 -9.33
N ALA A 529 6.34 3.92 -8.48
CA ALA A 529 5.71 2.60 -8.46
C ALA A 529 4.18 2.67 -8.25
N TYR A 530 3.69 3.66 -7.48
CA TYR A 530 2.25 3.87 -7.28
C TYR A 530 1.54 4.36 -8.54
N LEU A 531 2.23 5.17 -9.35
CA LEU A 531 1.69 5.64 -10.63
C LEU A 531 1.76 4.55 -11.68
N TRP A 532 2.83 3.76 -11.64
CA TRP A 532 3.05 2.60 -12.48
C TRP A 532 1.94 1.57 -12.27
N GLY A 533 1.74 1.13 -11.02
CA GLY A 533 0.68 0.18 -10.66
C GLY A 533 -0.71 0.71 -10.97
N ALA A 534 -0.96 2.00 -10.80
CA ALA A 534 -2.26 2.59 -11.16
C ALA A 534 -2.53 2.56 -12.67
N SER A 535 -1.51 2.79 -13.49
CA SER A 535 -1.59 2.76 -14.96
C SER A 535 -1.73 1.32 -15.46
N ASP A 536 -0.90 0.40 -14.97
CA ASP A 536 -0.93 -1.02 -15.32
C ASP A 536 -2.28 -1.65 -14.95
N SER A 537 -2.72 -1.46 -13.71
CA SER A 537 -4.01 -1.98 -13.25
C SER A 537 -5.20 -1.36 -13.98
N GLY A 538 -5.11 -0.10 -14.43
CA GLY A 538 -6.11 0.53 -15.29
C GLY A 538 -6.23 -0.19 -16.64
N ALA A 539 -5.11 -0.38 -17.32
CA ALA A 539 -5.06 -1.07 -18.61
C ALA A 539 -5.54 -2.53 -18.49
N MET A 540 -5.17 -3.20 -17.39
CA MET A 540 -5.61 -4.55 -17.09
C MET A 540 -7.11 -4.60 -16.82
N PHE A 541 -7.63 -3.73 -15.94
CA PHE A 541 -9.04 -3.73 -15.53
C PHE A 541 -10.00 -3.41 -16.67
N ALA A 542 -9.60 -2.58 -17.64
CA ALA A 542 -10.40 -2.28 -18.83
C ALA A 542 -10.82 -3.54 -19.62
N ARG A 543 -10.05 -4.63 -19.54
CA ARG A 543 -10.39 -5.93 -20.17
C ARG A 543 -11.48 -6.71 -19.42
N PHE A 544 -11.67 -6.42 -18.13
CA PHE A 544 -12.66 -7.06 -17.25
C PHE A 544 -13.93 -6.23 -17.09
N GLU A 545 -13.83 -4.91 -17.20
CA GLU A 545 -14.94 -3.97 -16.98
C GLU A 545 -16.23 -4.25 -17.76
N PRO A 546 -16.21 -4.69 -19.03
CA PRO A 546 -17.45 -5.00 -19.75
C PRO A 546 -18.01 -6.40 -19.43
N LEU A 547 -17.31 -7.21 -18.62
CA LEU A 547 -17.62 -8.63 -18.43
C LEU A 547 -18.26 -8.87 -17.07
N THR A 548 -19.33 -9.66 -17.06
CA THR A 548 -19.85 -10.25 -15.82
C THR A 548 -18.84 -11.22 -15.22
N LEU A 549 -18.96 -11.51 -13.92
CA LEU A 549 -18.10 -12.49 -13.26
C LEU A 549 -18.18 -13.89 -13.93
N VAL A 550 -19.35 -14.25 -14.47
CA VAL A 550 -19.54 -15.50 -15.23
C VAL A 550 -18.74 -15.49 -16.53
N GLU A 551 -18.77 -14.39 -17.27
CA GLU A 551 -18.00 -14.25 -18.51
C GLU A 551 -16.49 -14.19 -18.25
N VAL A 552 -16.05 -13.55 -17.17
CA VAL A 552 -14.64 -13.57 -16.75
C VAL A 552 -14.18 -15.00 -16.53
N ALA A 553 -14.94 -15.81 -15.79
CA ALA A 553 -14.60 -17.21 -15.53
C ALA A 553 -14.58 -18.08 -16.79
N ALA A 554 -15.42 -17.76 -17.78
CA ALA A 554 -15.52 -18.51 -19.03
C ALA A 554 -14.50 -18.07 -20.10
N ARG A 555 -13.81 -16.95 -19.92
CA ARG A 555 -12.94 -16.37 -20.96
C ARG A 555 -11.49 -16.86 -20.83
N PRO A 556 -11.00 -17.66 -21.80
CA PRO A 556 -9.61 -18.10 -21.79
C PRO A 556 -8.67 -16.90 -22.03
N GLY A 557 -7.45 -16.95 -21.49
CA GLY A 557 -6.44 -15.91 -21.71
C GLY A 557 -6.45 -14.76 -20.70
N LEU A 558 -7.53 -14.57 -19.92
CA LEU A 558 -7.60 -13.47 -18.94
C LEU A 558 -6.70 -13.72 -17.73
N ARG A 559 -6.53 -14.98 -17.33
CA ARG A 559 -5.73 -15.33 -16.16
C ARG A 559 -4.23 -15.11 -16.43
N GLU A 560 -3.81 -15.34 -17.66
CA GLU A 560 -2.44 -15.20 -18.14
C GLU A 560 -1.95 -13.74 -18.08
N LEU A 561 -2.88 -12.77 -18.09
CA LEU A 561 -2.56 -11.35 -17.91
C LEU A 561 -1.93 -11.06 -16.54
N PHE A 562 -2.18 -11.90 -15.53
CA PHE A 562 -1.62 -11.75 -14.20
C PHE A 562 -0.26 -12.44 -14.04
N ALA A 563 0.28 -13.11 -15.07
CA ALA A 563 1.58 -13.76 -14.96
C ALA A 563 2.69 -12.82 -14.45
N PRO A 564 2.78 -11.55 -14.92
CA PRO A 564 3.75 -10.59 -14.35
C PRO A 564 3.48 -10.23 -12.89
N CYS A 565 2.29 -10.41 -12.34
CA CYS A 565 2.04 -10.19 -10.92
C CYS A 565 2.54 -11.36 -10.06
N LEU A 566 2.67 -12.55 -10.65
CA LEU A 566 2.89 -13.80 -9.91
C LEU A 566 4.29 -14.37 -10.09
N ASP A 567 5.03 -13.92 -11.11
CA ASP A 567 6.41 -14.36 -11.38
C ASP A 567 7.38 -13.19 -11.34
N TYR A 568 8.32 -13.21 -10.40
CA TYR A 568 9.35 -12.18 -10.28
C TYR A 568 10.29 -12.12 -11.47
N ASP A 569 10.58 -13.26 -12.09
CA ASP A 569 11.53 -13.30 -13.21
C ASP A 569 10.89 -12.76 -14.51
N ALA A 570 9.56 -12.59 -14.51
CA ALA A 570 8.86 -11.94 -15.61
C ALA A 570 9.33 -10.48 -15.75
N PRO A 571 9.60 -10.03 -17.00
CA PRO A 571 10.04 -8.66 -17.23
C PRO A 571 8.94 -7.65 -16.86
N SER A 572 9.34 -6.53 -16.27
CA SER A 572 8.46 -5.39 -16.07
C SER A 572 8.33 -4.63 -17.39
N SER A 573 7.10 -4.50 -17.91
CA SER A 573 6.80 -3.66 -19.08
C SER A 573 6.28 -2.31 -18.65
N GLU A 574 6.69 -1.25 -19.34
CA GLU A 574 6.13 0.08 -19.08
C GLU A 574 4.62 0.10 -19.39
N PRO A 575 3.76 0.53 -18.44
CA PRO A 575 2.32 0.59 -18.65
C PRO A 575 1.93 1.79 -19.51
N ASP A 576 0.78 1.67 -20.17
CA ASP A 576 0.15 2.83 -20.82
C ASP A 576 -0.34 3.81 -19.76
N VAL A 577 0.35 4.94 -19.65
CA VAL A 577 0.01 6.07 -18.78
C VAL A 577 -1.44 6.50 -18.97
N SER A 578 -1.99 6.44 -20.19
CA SER A 578 -3.35 6.91 -20.50
C SER A 578 -4.41 6.13 -19.74
N ALA A 579 -4.16 4.84 -19.48
CA ALA A 579 -5.17 3.93 -18.97
C ALA A 579 -5.71 4.31 -17.58
N VAL A 580 -4.88 4.87 -16.69
CA VAL A 580 -5.37 5.36 -15.38
C VAL A 580 -6.26 6.59 -15.55
N PHE A 581 -5.88 7.51 -16.45
CA PHE A 581 -6.67 8.71 -16.71
C PHE A 581 -8.00 8.34 -17.36
N ASP A 582 -7.98 7.49 -18.38
CA ASP A 582 -9.19 7.07 -19.10
C ASP A 582 -10.17 6.37 -18.15
N PHE A 583 -9.66 5.52 -17.25
CA PHE A 583 -10.47 4.87 -16.22
C PHE A 583 -11.14 5.89 -15.28
N TYR A 584 -10.39 6.80 -14.66
CA TYR A 584 -10.98 7.72 -13.67
C TYR A 584 -11.70 8.93 -14.30
N ASP A 585 -11.35 9.32 -15.52
CA ASP A 585 -12.04 10.37 -16.28
C ASP A 585 -13.35 9.84 -16.92
N GLY A 586 -13.51 8.52 -17.05
CA GLY A 586 -14.71 7.91 -17.63
C GLY A 586 -14.75 7.94 -19.16
N VAL A 587 -13.58 8.08 -19.80
CA VAL A 587 -13.42 8.08 -21.26
C VAL A 587 -13.57 6.64 -21.76
N GLY A 588 -14.82 6.18 -21.87
CA GLY A 588 -15.18 4.83 -22.29
C GLY A 588 -16.66 4.46 -22.12
N HIS A 589 -17.48 5.32 -21.49
CA HIS A 589 -18.81 4.91 -20.99
C HIS A 589 -20.03 5.68 -21.50
N GLU A 590 -19.90 6.63 -22.43
CA GLU A 590 -21.08 7.30 -23.00
C GLU A 590 -21.71 6.56 -24.19
N GLY A 591 -21.17 5.40 -24.60
CA GLY A 591 -21.60 4.68 -25.81
C GLY A 591 -22.54 3.49 -25.62
N ALA A 592 -22.86 3.05 -24.40
CA ALA A 592 -23.62 1.81 -24.19
C ALA A 592 -24.66 1.94 -23.07
N GLY A 593 -25.92 2.17 -23.46
CA GLY A 593 -27.07 1.73 -22.68
C GLY A 593 -27.83 2.79 -21.87
N VAL A 594 -28.37 3.81 -22.53
CA VAL A 594 -29.66 4.39 -22.12
C VAL A 594 -30.57 4.37 -23.35
N GLY A 595 -31.13 3.19 -23.64
CA GLY A 595 -32.29 3.11 -24.51
C GLY A 595 -33.48 3.70 -23.75
N HIS A 596 -33.91 4.89 -24.16
CA HIS A 596 -35.24 5.40 -23.80
C HIS A 596 -36.28 4.47 -24.45
N GLU A 597 -36.87 3.57 -23.67
CA GLU A 597 -38.17 2.99 -24.04
C GLU A 597 -39.24 4.06 -23.85
N GLU A 598 -39.57 4.73 -24.95
CA GLU A 598 -40.81 5.50 -25.07
C GLU A 598 -42.00 4.55 -25.00
N ALA A 599 -42.87 4.80 -24.02
CA ALA A 599 -44.18 4.18 -23.91
C ALA A 599 -45.05 4.58 -25.11
N GLY A 600 -45.19 3.66 -26.06
CA GLY A 600 -46.19 3.72 -27.13
C GLY A 600 -47.53 3.16 -26.66
N VAL A 601 -48.53 4.04 -26.55
CA VAL A 601 -49.95 3.72 -26.38
C VAL A 601 -50.45 2.96 -27.62
N GLY A 602 -51.12 1.83 -27.41
CA GLY A 602 -51.83 1.05 -28.43
C GLY A 602 -52.56 -0.13 -27.81
#